data_AF-A0A1D2MFA4-F1
#
_entry.id   AF-A0A1D2MFA4-F1
#
_cell.length_a   1.000
_cell.length_b   1.000
_cell.length_c   1.000
_cell.angle_alpha   90.00
_cell.angle_beta   90.00
_cell.angle_gamma   90.00
#
_symmetry.space_group_name_H-M   'P 1'
#
loop_
_entity.id
_entity.type
_entity.pdbx_description
1 polymer ?
#
loop_
_entity_poly.entity_id
_entity_poly.type
_entity_poly.pdbx_seq_one_letter_code
_entity_poly.pdbx_strand_id
1 'polypeptide(L)'
;MKTALNNLVECLGGLERISRTPIPLAYSVHLAHATWLFILALPFQLIGTLNWYTIPTVTLAAFALLGILGIGLEIQNPFEDEYNDLPLNEFCIELHEEILLILGHRMPTPESWLLSSKNHPFGTIDHISRFTISCLCYATLG
;
A
#
# COMPACT_ATOMS: atom_id res chain seq x y z
N MET A 1 -26.03 0.19 1.45
CA MET A 1 -25.45 -0.65 2.53
C MET A 1 -24.89 -1.98 2.01
N LYS A 2 -25.68 -2.82 1.32
CA LYS A 2 -25.19 -4.11 0.76
C LYS A 2 -23.94 -3.98 -0.13
N THR A 3 -23.90 -2.99 -1.02
CA THR A 3 -22.75 -2.76 -1.90
C THR A 3 -21.46 -2.41 -1.14
N ALA A 4 -21.55 -1.59 -0.08
CA ALA A 4 -20.38 -1.22 0.71
C ALA A 4 -19.81 -2.42 1.50
N LEU A 5 -20.70 -3.27 2.05
CA LEU A 5 -20.30 -4.51 2.69
C LEU A 5 -19.66 -5.50 1.71
N ASN A 6 -20.23 -5.64 0.51
CA ASN A 6 -19.65 -6.51 -0.51
C ASN A 6 -18.25 -6.04 -0.92
N ASN A 7 -18.04 -4.73 -1.10
CA ASN A 7 -16.73 -4.17 -1.42
C ASN A 7 -15.69 -4.45 -0.32
N LEU A 8 -16.08 -4.33 0.95
CA LEU A 8 -15.18 -4.66 2.06
C LEU A 8 -14.78 -6.14 2.06
N VAL A 9 -15.74 -7.04 1.82
CA VAL A 9 -15.50 -8.48 1.74
C VAL A 9 -14.61 -8.83 0.53
N GLU A 10 -14.80 -8.17 -0.60
CA GLU A 10 -13.95 -8.34 -1.79
C GLU A 10 -12.51 -7.89 -1.52
N CYS A 11 -12.30 -6.73 -0.89
CA CYS A 11 -10.98 -6.25 -0.50
C CYS A 11 -10.30 -7.21 0.50
N LEU A 12 -11.02 -7.64 1.54
CA LEU A 12 -10.51 -8.58 2.54
C LEU A 12 -10.12 -9.93 1.90
N GLY A 13 -10.99 -10.48 1.03
CA GLY A 13 -10.69 -11.71 0.30
C GLY A 13 -9.47 -11.57 -0.63
N GLY A 14 -9.29 -10.38 -1.21
CA GLY A 14 -8.09 -10.02 -1.98
C GLY A 14 -6.82 -10.09 -1.12
N LEU A 15 -6.82 -9.44 0.04
CA LEU A 15 -5.69 -9.44 0.97
C LEU A 15 -5.40 -10.83 1.54
N GLU A 16 -6.42 -11.60 1.91
CA GLU A 16 -6.27 -12.98 2.39
C GLU A 16 -5.63 -13.87 1.32
N ARG A 17 -5.98 -13.69 0.04
CA ARG A 17 -5.36 -14.46 -1.04
C ARG A 17 -3.88 -14.13 -1.15
N ILE A 18 -3.50 -12.85 -1.14
CA ILE A 18 -2.09 -12.43 -1.23
C ILE A 18 -1.30 -12.99 -0.03
N SER A 19 -1.87 -12.91 1.18
CA SER A 19 -1.25 -13.43 2.40
C SER A 19 -1.16 -14.97 2.43
N ARG A 20 -2.20 -15.69 1.99
CA ARG A 20 -2.26 -17.16 2.06
C ARG A 20 -1.61 -17.87 0.89
N THR A 21 -1.18 -17.17 -0.16
CA THR A 21 -0.44 -17.77 -1.28
C THR A 21 1.03 -17.34 -1.26
N PRO A 22 1.82 -17.70 -0.23
CA PRO A 22 3.24 -17.41 -0.24
C PRO A 22 3.91 -18.18 -1.39
N ILE A 23 4.90 -17.55 -2.02
CA ILE A 23 5.74 -18.21 -3.03
C ILE A 23 6.42 -19.42 -2.38
N PRO A 24 6.51 -20.58 -3.05
CA PRO A 24 7.12 -21.76 -2.46
C PRO A 24 8.55 -21.49 -1.96
N LEU A 25 8.84 -21.86 -0.70
CA LEU A 25 10.17 -21.70 -0.08
C LEU A 25 11.30 -22.32 -0.93
N ALA A 26 11.01 -23.42 -1.63
CA ALA A 26 11.97 -24.06 -2.51
C ALA A 26 12.45 -23.11 -3.63
N TYR A 27 11.59 -22.23 -4.13
CA TYR A 27 11.96 -21.27 -5.17
C TYR A 27 12.96 -20.22 -4.67
N SER A 28 12.70 -19.58 -3.53
CA SER A 28 13.60 -18.56 -2.96
C SER A 28 14.96 -19.16 -2.60
N VAL A 29 14.97 -20.36 -2.03
CA VAL A 29 16.19 -21.10 -1.72
C VAL A 29 16.97 -21.46 -3.00
N HIS A 30 16.30 -21.94 -4.05
CA HIS A 30 16.98 -22.24 -5.32
C HIS A 30 17.54 -20.99 -6.00
N LEU A 31 16.81 -19.87 -5.97
CA LEU A 31 17.25 -18.59 -6.51
C LEU A 31 18.54 -18.11 -5.83
N ALA A 32 18.61 -18.23 -4.49
CA ALA A 32 19.79 -17.89 -3.72
C ALA A 32 20.99 -18.78 -4.09
N HIS A 33 20.80 -20.10 -4.13
CA HIS A 33 21.87 -21.04 -4.53
C HIS A 33 22.37 -20.77 -5.96
N ALA A 34 21.47 -20.53 -6.92
CA ALA A 34 21.83 -20.22 -8.30
C ALA A 34 22.64 -18.92 -8.40
N THR A 35 22.26 -17.89 -7.66
CA THR A 35 22.98 -16.61 -7.61
C THR A 35 24.39 -16.77 -7.05
N TRP A 36 24.53 -17.54 -5.96
CA TRP A 36 25.85 -17.86 -5.38
C TRP A 36 26.73 -18.64 -6.34
N LEU A 37 26.20 -19.68 -7.00
CA LEU A 37 26.93 -20.45 -8.00
C LEU A 37 27.36 -19.58 -9.18
N PHE A 38 26.50 -18.65 -9.63
CA PHE A 38 26.81 -17.73 -10.71
C PHE A 38 27.97 -16.78 -10.37
N ILE A 39 27.96 -16.20 -9.16
CA ILE A 39 29.03 -15.31 -8.69
C ILE A 39 30.36 -16.09 -8.54
N LEU A 40 30.31 -17.35 -8.08
CA LEU A 40 31.50 -18.20 -7.97
C LEU A 40 32.05 -18.65 -9.35
N ALA A 41 31.18 -18.82 -10.34
CA ALA A 41 31.58 -19.19 -11.70
C ALA A 41 32.14 -18.01 -12.51
N LEU A 42 31.64 -16.79 -12.27
CA LEU A 42 32.05 -15.55 -12.94
C LEU A 42 33.57 -15.29 -13.04
N PRO A 43 34.38 -15.44 -11.96
CA PRO A 43 35.83 -15.18 -12.06
C PRO A 43 36.54 -16.13 -13.02
N PHE A 44 36.12 -17.41 -13.09
CA PHE A 44 36.71 -18.37 -14.02
C PHE A 44 36.40 -18.03 -15.48
N GLN A 45 35.23 -17.43 -15.74
CA GLN A 45 34.80 -16.98 -17.06
C GLN A 45 35.61 -15.74 -17.52
N LEU A 46 35.88 -14.79 -16.61
CA LEU A 46 36.43 -13.48 -16.96
C LEU A 46 37.96 -13.39 -16.86
N ILE A 47 38.62 -14.32 -16.14
CA ILE A 47 40.06 -14.23 -15.90
C ILE A 47 40.88 -14.18 -17.19
N GLY A 48 40.44 -14.89 -18.24
CA GLY A 48 41.14 -14.95 -19.53
C GLY A 48 41.09 -13.65 -20.36
N THR A 49 40.11 -12.78 -20.13
CA THR A 49 39.93 -11.54 -20.90
C THR A 49 40.38 -10.30 -20.13
N LEU A 50 40.05 -10.23 -18.83
CA LEU A 50 40.20 -9.02 -18.01
C LEU A 50 41.38 -9.10 -17.04
N ASN A 51 41.98 -10.27 -16.81
CA ASN A 51 43.09 -10.48 -15.87
C ASN A 51 42.83 -9.78 -14.52
N TRP A 52 43.61 -8.74 -14.18
CA TRP A 52 43.51 -7.98 -12.93
C TRP A 52 42.19 -7.22 -12.77
N TYR A 53 41.57 -6.78 -13.87
CA TYR A 53 40.26 -6.10 -13.85
C TYR A 53 39.10 -7.03 -13.52
N THR A 54 39.33 -8.34 -13.45
CA THR A 54 38.31 -9.33 -13.06
C THR A 54 37.80 -9.07 -11.64
N ILE A 55 38.70 -8.70 -10.71
CA ILE A 55 38.35 -8.48 -9.30
C ILE A 55 37.28 -7.37 -9.14
N PRO A 56 37.52 -6.12 -9.58
CA PRO A 56 36.51 -5.07 -9.42
C PRO A 56 35.22 -5.35 -10.20
N THR A 57 35.33 -6.02 -11.37
CA THR A 57 34.16 -6.35 -12.20
C THR A 57 33.26 -7.39 -11.50
N VAL A 58 33.86 -8.45 -10.95
CA VAL A 58 33.12 -9.49 -10.22
C VAL A 58 32.54 -8.95 -8.92
N THR A 59 33.27 -8.09 -8.20
CA THR A 59 32.75 -7.42 -7.01
C THR A 59 31.52 -6.56 -7.32
N LEU A 60 31.56 -5.78 -8.40
CA LEU A 60 30.42 -4.96 -8.83
C LEU A 60 29.21 -5.83 -9.23
N ALA A 61 29.44 -6.90 -9.98
CA ALA A 61 28.39 -7.84 -10.39
C ALA A 61 27.77 -8.56 -9.17
N ALA A 62 28.60 -8.98 -8.21
CA ALA A 62 28.14 -9.61 -6.98
C ALA A 62 27.31 -8.63 -6.14
N PHE A 63 27.74 -7.37 -6.00
CA PHE A 63 26.97 -6.34 -5.31
C PHE A 63 25.59 -6.13 -5.95
N ALA A 64 25.52 -6.03 -7.28
CA ALA A 64 24.26 -5.87 -7.98
C ALA A 64 23.32 -7.09 -7.81
N LEU A 65 23.83 -8.30 -8.01
CA LEU A 65 23.02 -9.52 -7.96
C LEU A 65 22.56 -9.87 -6.54
N LEU A 66 23.46 -9.77 -5.55
CA LEU A 66 23.10 -10.00 -4.15
C LEU A 66 22.18 -8.90 -3.62
N GLY A 67 22.38 -7.65 -4.06
CA GLY A 67 21.49 -6.55 -3.70
C GLY A 67 20.07 -6.77 -4.19
N ILE A 68 19.89 -7.13 -5.47
CA ILE A 68 18.56 -7.44 -6.03
C ILE A 68 17.95 -8.66 -5.34
N LEU A 69 18.75 -9.69 -5.03
CA LEU A 69 18.27 -10.87 -4.31
C LEU A 69 17.75 -10.52 -2.90
N GLY A 70 18.49 -9.68 -2.17
CA GLY A 70 18.09 -9.23 -0.83
C GLY A 70 16.80 -8.43 -0.87
N ILE A 71 16.72 -7.41 -1.73
CA ILE A 71 15.51 -6.59 -1.90
C ILE A 71 14.32 -7.46 -2.32
N GLY A 72 14.56 -8.44 -3.20
CA GLY A 72 13.53 -9.36 -3.64
C GLY A 72 12.97 -10.23 -2.52
N LEU A 73 13.76 -10.59 -1.51
CA LEU A 73 13.30 -11.36 -0.36
C LEU A 73 12.42 -10.52 0.57
N GLU A 74 12.80 -9.27 0.84
CA GLU A 74 12.03 -8.35 1.69
C GLU A 74 10.65 -8.06 1.08
N ILE A 75 10.59 -7.78 -0.23
CA ILE A 75 9.33 -7.44 -0.92
C ILE A 75 8.34 -8.62 -0.98
N GLN A 76 8.79 -9.86 -0.75
CA GLN A 76 7.91 -11.03 -0.80
C GLN A 76 6.91 -11.10 0.35
N ASN A 77 7.21 -10.50 1.51
CA ASN A 77 6.38 -10.59 2.71
C ASN A 77 5.91 -9.22 3.23
N PRO A 78 5.09 -8.47 2.46
CA PRO A 78 4.78 -7.06 2.73
C PRO A 78 3.87 -6.79 3.95
N PHE A 79 3.43 -7.83 4.65
CA PHE A 79 2.49 -7.76 5.78
C PHE A 79 3.13 -8.18 7.10
N GLU A 80 4.44 -8.38 7.12
CA GLU A 80 5.20 -8.57 8.34
C GLU A 80 5.39 -7.22 9.06
N ASP A 81 6.05 -7.23 10.20
CA ASP A 81 6.21 -6.05 11.07
C ASP A 81 7.66 -5.54 10.98
N GLU A 82 8.18 -5.40 9.76
CA GLU A 82 9.51 -4.86 9.47
C GLU A 82 9.44 -3.40 8.99
N TYR A 83 10.59 -2.70 9.02
CA TYR A 83 10.65 -1.27 8.70
C TYR A 83 10.18 -0.91 7.27
N ASN A 84 10.33 -1.85 6.33
CA ASN A 84 9.97 -1.64 4.92
C ASN A 84 8.58 -2.18 4.56
N ASP A 85 7.81 -2.68 5.54
CA ASP A 85 6.49 -3.26 5.34
C ASP A 85 5.37 -2.21 5.41
N LEU A 86 4.14 -2.63 5.08
CA LEU A 86 2.97 -1.76 5.19
C LEU A 86 2.61 -1.54 6.67
N PRO A 87 2.38 -0.27 7.12
CA PRO A 87 1.99 0.04 8.49
C PRO A 87 0.51 -0.29 8.75
N LEU A 88 0.16 -1.58 8.80
CA LEU A 88 -1.21 -2.06 9.01
C LEU A 88 -1.80 -1.56 10.34
N ASN A 89 -0.97 -1.39 11.36
CA ASN A 89 -1.39 -0.87 12.65
C ASN A 89 -1.86 0.58 12.55
N GLU A 90 -1.14 1.43 11.81
CA GLU A 90 -1.52 2.82 11.59
C GLU A 90 -2.82 2.91 10.80
N PHE A 91 -2.98 2.10 9.74
CA PHE A 91 -4.24 2.02 9.00
C PHE A 91 -5.42 1.60 9.88
N CYS A 92 -5.22 0.66 10.82
CA CYS A 92 -6.27 0.25 11.76
C CYS A 92 -6.66 1.38 12.72
N ILE A 93 -5.68 2.16 13.19
CA ILE A 93 -5.90 3.31 14.07
C ILE A 93 -6.68 4.40 13.32
N GLU A 94 -6.26 4.76 12.12
CA GLU A 94 -6.93 5.76 11.28
C GLU A 94 -8.38 5.36 11.00
N LEU A 95 -8.61 4.10 10.60
CA LEU A 95 -9.96 3.57 10.38
C LEU A 95 -10.81 3.61 11.65
N HIS A 96 -10.23 3.34 12.81
CA HIS A 96 -10.93 3.42 14.09
C HIS A 96 -11.36 4.85 14.42
N GLU A 97 -10.47 5.82 14.23
CA GLU A 97 -10.77 7.24 14.44
C GLU A 97 -11.85 7.75 13.49
N GLU A 98 -11.78 7.40 12.19
CA GLU A 98 -12.81 7.76 11.22
C GLU A 98 -14.20 7.23 11.61
N ILE A 99 -14.28 5.96 12.04
CA ILE A 99 -15.54 5.36 12.50
C ILE A 99 -16.06 6.10 13.74
N LEU A 100 -15.19 6.44 14.69
CA LEU A 100 -15.59 7.19 15.87
C LEU A 100 -16.07 8.61 15.53
N LEU A 101 -15.46 9.29 14.55
CA LEU A 101 -15.93 10.58 14.07
C LEU A 101 -17.33 10.48 13.47
N ILE A 102 -17.59 9.45 12.65
CA ILE A 102 -18.91 9.20 12.05
C ILE A 102 -19.95 8.90 13.14
N LEU A 103 -19.62 8.06 14.12
CA LEU A 103 -20.52 7.70 15.22
C LEU A 103 -20.72 8.83 16.24
N GLY A 104 -19.72 9.69 16.42
CA GLY A 104 -19.74 10.83 17.34
C GLY A 104 -20.49 12.05 16.80
N HIS A 105 -20.67 12.16 15.49
CA HIS A 105 -21.48 13.21 14.89
C HIS A 105 -22.95 12.98 15.24
N ARG A 106 -23.52 13.85 16.10
CA ARG A 106 -24.98 13.86 16.26
C ARG A 106 -25.61 14.28 14.94
N MET A 107 -26.59 13.52 14.47
CA MET A 107 -27.50 14.01 13.44
C MET A 107 -28.06 15.38 13.90
N PRO A 108 -27.88 16.45 13.11
CA PRO A 108 -28.43 17.76 13.48
C PRO A 108 -29.94 17.60 13.64
N THR A 109 -30.52 18.21 14.67
CA THR A 109 -31.97 18.17 14.84
C THR A 109 -32.64 18.73 13.58
N PRO A 110 -33.74 18.14 13.10
CA PRO A 110 -34.38 18.55 11.85
C PRO A 110 -34.64 20.06 11.80
N GLU A 111 -35.01 20.68 12.93
CA GLU A 111 -35.23 22.12 13.06
C GLU A 111 -33.95 22.94 12.78
N SER A 112 -32.81 22.54 13.34
CA SER A 112 -31.53 23.23 13.16
C SER A 112 -31.01 23.19 11.72
N TRP A 113 -31.35 22.13 10.97
CA TRP A 113 -30.95 21.95 9.58
C TRP A 113 -31.99 22.52 8.60
N LEU A 114 -33.28 22.17 8.74
CA LEU A 114 -34.39 22.64 7.89
C LEU A 114 -34.60 24.16 7.99
N LEU A 115 -34.45 24.75 9.17
CA LEU A 115 -34.68 26.19 9.39
C LEU A 115 -33.39 27.01 9.32
N SER A 116 -32.26 26.39 8.98
CA SER A 116 -31.04 27.14 8.73
C SER A 116 -31.26 28.06 7.53
N SER A 117 -30.93 29.34 7.67
CA SER A 117 -31.05 30.33 6.60
C SER A 117 -30.17 30.02 5.38
N LYS A 118 -29.24 29.07 5.50
CA LYS A 118 -28.40 28.53 4.42
C LYS A 118 -29.05 27.33 3.69
N ASN A 119 -30.13 26.77 4.22
CA ASN A 119 -30.80 25.62 3.61
C ASN A 119 -31.77 26.13 2.54
N HIS A 120 -31.35 26.03 1.27
CA HIS A 120 -32.18 26.40 0.12
C HIS A 120 -32.74 25.13 -0.53
N PRO A 121 -33.92 24.63 -0.11
CA PRO A 121 -34.46 23.36 -0.58
C PRO A 121 -34.83 23.38 -2.08
N PHE A 122 -35.01 24.57 -2.65
CA PHE A 122 -35.32 24.78 -4.06
C PHE A 122 -34.48 25.94 -4.60
N GLY A 123 -33.17 25.76 -4.71
CA GLY A 123 -32.35 26.65 -5.53
C GLY A 123 -32.86 26.60 -6.98
N THR A 124 -33.00 27.76 -7.64
CA THR A 124 -33.26 27.81 -9.07
C THR A 124 -32.17 27.00 -9.80
N ILE A 125 -32.57 26.27 -10.83
CA ILE A 125 -31.84 25.17 -11.49
C ILE A 125 -30.46 25.61 -12.09
N ASP A 126 -30.13 26.88 -12.02
CA ASP A 126 -28.97 27.49 -12.70
C ASP A 126 -27.62 27.32 -11.98
N HIS A 127 -27.59 26.84 -10.73
CA HIS A 127 -26.37 26.82 -9.89
C HIS A 127 -25.92 25.45 -9.34
N ILE A 128 -26.45 24.34 -9.85
CA ILE A 128 -26.27 22.97 -9.31
C ILE A 128 -24.80 22.48 -9.32
N SER A 129 -23.87 23.10 -10.07
CA SER A 129 -22.48 22.62 -10.11
C SER A 129 -21.55 23.11 -8.99
N ARG A 130 -21.97 24.04 -8.12
CA ARG A 130 -21.09 24.61 -7.07
C ARG A 130 -21.55 24.37 -5.62
N PHE A 131 -22.79 23.96 -5.38
CA PHE A 131 -23.34 23.95 -4.01
C PHE A 131 -23.02 22.68 -3.22
N THR A 132 -22.83 21.54 -3.87
CA THR A 132 -22.60 20.26 -3.17
C THR A 132 -21.24 20.22 -2.44
N ILE A 133 -20.24 20.98 -2.89
CA ILE A 133 -18.91 21.03 -2.26
C ILE A 133 -18.87 22.05 -1.11
N SER A 134 -19.66 23.12 -1.15
CA SER A 134 -19.61 24.17 -0.13
C SER A 134 -20.30 23.78 1.20
N CYS A 135 -21.27 22.85 1.17
CA CYS A 135 -21.93 22.38 2.40
C CYS A 135 -21.04 21.47 3.25
N LEU A 136 -20.10 20.72 2.67
CA LEU A 136 -19.13 19.94 3.46
C LEU A 136 -18.10 20.83 4.15
N CYS A 137 -17.75 21.98 3.56
CA CYS A 137 -16.68 22.86 4.06
C CYS A 137 -17.15 23.84 5.15
N TYR A 138 -18.45 24.15 5.24
CA TYR A 138 -18.97 25.09 6.25
C TYR A 138 -19.34 24.43 7.59
N ALA A 139 -19.26 23.10 7.69
CA ALA A 139 -19.49 22.35 8.93
C ALA A 139 -18.22 22.19 9.80
N THR A 140 -17.05 22.59 9.29
CA THR A 140 -15.75 22.49 9.97
C THR A 140 -15.25 23.80 10.60
N LEU A 141 -15.96 24.93 10.40
CA LEU A 141 -15.59 26.23 10.96
C LEU A 141 -16.84 26.95 11.49
N GLY A 142 -17.20 26.67 12.75
CA GLY A 142 -18.30 27.33 13.45
C GLY A 142 -18.68 26.61 14.73
#